data_AF-A0A1Q5B3M7-F1
#
_entry.id   AF-A0A1Q5B3M7-F1
#
_cell.length_a   1.000
_cell.length_b   1.000
_cell.length_c   1.000
_cell.angle_alpha   90.00
_cell.angle_beta   90.00
_cell.angle_gamma   90.00
#
_symmetry.space_group_name_H-M   'P 1'
#
loop_
_entity.id
_entity.type
_entity.pdbx_description
1 polymer ?
#
loop_
_entity_poly.entity_id
_entity_poly.type
_entity_poly.pdbx_seq_one_letter_code
_entity_poly.pdbx_strand_id
1 'polypeptide(L)'
;MGARTWLAASAVLLTAGCAAEATPVALPPAAPAPVEVAAASSGGACRLLDFGVIAKHTGARFDVAAAVEQGDTHVCVVRAERKLLPELTLTVTDTSIDTSGFTQDVLPRGATKVSKLGKIAYRQKLPKSGKAGPGAEVGWLATEGRLATLRWTCPAGTDPAEAEQMTGKLVNLAKAVDTRRL
;
A
#
# COMPACT_ATOMS: atom_id res chain seq x y z
N MET A 1 -49.63 14.32 -76.85
CA MET A 1 -48.85 13.76 -77.99
C MET A 1 -47.42 13.61 -77.49
N GLY A 2 -46.73 12.48 -77.49
CA GLY A 2 -46.97 11.15 -78.02
C GLY A 2 -46.14 10.12 -77.23
N ALA A 3 -46.56 8.87 -77.30
CA ALA A 3 -46.02 7.73 -76.56
C ALA A 3 -44.65 7.28 -77.08
N ARG A 4 -43.85 6.63 -76.23
CA ARG A 4 -42.93 5.55 -76.62
C ARG A 4 -42.49 4.72 -75.42
N THR A 5 -43.18 3.59 -75.27
CA THR A 5 -42.81 2.38 -74.52
C THR A 5 -41.52 1.78 -75.05
N TRP A 6 -40.56 1.46 -74.18
CA TRP A 6 -39.54 0.43 -74.44
C TRP A 6 -39.44 -0.49 -73.21
N LEU A 7 -39.76 -1.77 -73.44
CA LEU A 7 -39.51 -2.89 -72.54
C LEU A 7 -38.02 -3.23 -72.56
N ALA A 8 -37.41 -3.39 -71.39
CA ALA A 8 -36.18 -4.17 -71.25
C ALA A 8 -36.28 -4.99 -69.96
N ALA A 9 -36.11 -6.29 -70.13
CA ALA A 9 -36.33 -7.34 -69.16
C ALA A 9 -35.15 -7.52 -68.19
N SER A 10 -35.47 -8.03 -67.00
CA SER A 10 -34.73 -9.03 -66.22
C SER A 10 -33.26 -8.78 -65.84
N ALA A 11 -33.03 -8.58 -64.53
CA ALA A 11 -32.20 -9.46 -63.72
C ALA A 11 -32.35 -9.12 -62.22
N VAL A 12 -33.23 -9.87 -61.53
CA VAL A 12 -33.16 -9.98 -60.07
C VAL A 12 -31.97 -10.90 -59.78
N LEU A 13 -30.81 -10.31 -59.49
CA LEU A 13 -29.69 -11.04 -58.92
C LEU A 13 -29.96 -11.23 -57.43
N LEU A 14 -30.50 -12.40 -57.10
CA LEU A 14 -30.45 -12.97 -55.77
C LEU A 14 -28.97 -13.14 -55.40
N THR A 15 -28.42 -12.22 -54.61
CA THR A 15 -27.12 -12.45 -53.95
C THR A 15 -27.36 -13.50 -52.85
N ALA A 16 -27.27 -14.76 -53.25
CA ALA A 16 -27.08 -15.89 -52.35
C ALA A 16 -25.84 -15.62 -51.48
N GLY A 17 -25.97 -15.98 -50.20
CA GLY A 17 -25.12 -15.52 -49.13
C GLY A 17 -23.64 -15.90 -49.26
N CYS A 18 -22.79 -14.98 -48.81
CA CYS A 18 -21.53 -15.33 -48.18
C CYS A 18 -21.70 -15.13 -46.67
N ALA A 19 -22.47 -16.02 -46.04
CA ALA A 19 -22.22 -16.32 -44.64
C ALA A 19 -20.90 -17.12 -44.63
N ALA A 20 -19.78 -16.41 -44.65
CA ALA A 20 -18.53 -17.03 -44.24
C ALA A 20 -18.71 -17.36 -42.76
N GLU A 21 -19.01 -18.63 -42.48
CA GLU A 21 -18.82 -19.20 -41.15
C GLU A 21 -17.38 -18.88 -40.76
N ALA A 22 -17.21 -17.87 -39.91
CA ALA A 22 -15.93 -17.62 -39.29
C ALA A 22 -15.62 -18.85 -38.46
N THR A 23 -14.64 -19.63 -38.91
CA THR A 23 -14.15 -20.79 -38.17
C THR A 23 -13.82 -20.32 -36.76
N PRO A 24 -14.43 -20.88 -35.70
CA PRO A 24 -14.16 -20.43 -34.34
C PRO A 24 -12.67 -20.60 -34.04
N VAL A 25 -11.92 -19.50 -34.01
CA VAL A 25 -10.52 -19.52 -33.58
C VAL A 25 -10.55 -19.71 -32.08
N ALA A 26 -10.01 -20.83 -31.60
CA ALA A 26 -9.86 -21.07 -30.18
C ALA A 26 -8.99 -19.96 -29.58
N LEU A 27 -9.61 -19.10 -28.77
CA LEU A 27 -8.88 -18.10 -28.01
C LEU A 27 -8.01 -18.83 -26.98
N PRO A 28 -6.74 -18.41 -26.79
CA PRO A 28 -5.94 -18.94 -25.70
C PRO A 28 -6.69 -18.72 -24.38
N PRO A 29 -6.60 -19.68 -23.44
CA PRO A 29 -7.28 -19.56 -22.15
C PRO A 29 -6.88 -18.24 -21.48
N ALA A 30 -7.86 -17.57 -20.88
CA ALA A 30 -7.63 -16.32 -20.16
C ALA A 30 -6.51 -16.51 -19.13
N ALA A 31 -5.62 -15.52 -19.04
CA ALA A 31 -4.58 -15.55 -18.03
C ALA A 31 -5.21 -15.67 -16.63
N PRO A 32 -4.64 -16.50 -15.73
CA PRO A 32 -5.16 -16.62 -14.38
C PRO A 32 -5.15 -15.26 -13.69
N ALA A 33 -6.21 -14.96 -12.95
CA ALA A 33 -6.29 -13.74 -12.16
C ALA A 33 -5.17 -13.73 -11.09
N PRO A 34 -4.56 -12.57 -10.82
CA PRO A 34 -3.59 -12.46 -9.74
C PRO A 34 -4.24 -12.88 -8.41
N VAL A 35 -3.55 -13.72 -7.64
CA VAL A 35 -3.96 -14.05 -6.27
C VAL A 35 -3.39 -12.97 -5.36
N GLU A 36 -4.26 -12.25 -4.67
CA GLU A 36 -3.84 -11.29 -3.65
C GLU A 36 -3.27 -12.03 -2.44
N VAL A 37 -2.00 -11.77 -2.13
CA VAL A 37 -1.34 -12.34 -0.96
C VAL A 37 -1.43 -11.33 0.17
N ALA A 38 -1.94 -11.76 1.33
CA ALA A 38 -2.06 -10.89 2.49
C ALA A 38 -0.67 -10.58 3.07
N ALA A 39 -0.46 -9.35 3.57
CA ALA A 39 0.79 -8.96 4.24
C ALA A 39 1.14 -9.91 5.40
N ALA A 40 0.13 -10.33 6.17
CA ALA A 40 0.29 -11.24 7.29
C ALA A 40 0.94 -12.59 6.93
N SER A 41 0.81 -13.04 5.68
CA SER A 41 1.42 -14.29 5.20
C SER A 41 2.96 -14.23 5.22
N SER A 42 3.56 -13.04 5.26
CA SER A 42 5.02 -12.87 5.34
C SER A 42 5.58 -13.10 6.76
N GLY A 43 4.75 -13.21 7.79
CA GLY A 43 5.19 -13.41 9.18
C GLY A 43 5.69 -12.13 9.86
N GLY A 44 6.42 -12.29 10.97
CA GLY A 44 6.93 -11.18 11.80
C GLY A 44 5.91 -10.09 12.08
N ALA A 45 6.36 -8.84 12.03
CA ALA A 45 5.48 -7.68 12.24
C ALA A 45 4.45 -7.52 11.11
N CYS A 46 4.56 -8.24 9.98
CA CYS A 46 3.58 -8.14 8.90
C CYS A 46 2.23 -8.76 9.31
N ARG A 47 2.21 -9.63 10.32
CA ARG A 47 0.97 -10.13 10.96
C ARG A 47 0.11 -9.01 11.53
N LEU A 48 0.70 -7.85 11.81
CA LEU A 48 0.04 -6.68 12.37
C LEU A 48 -0.45 -5.69 11.30
N LEU A 49 -0.11 -5.92 10.04
CA LEU A 49 -0.43 -5.05 8.93
C LEU A 49 -1.42 -5.69 7.98
N ASP A 50 -2.34 -4.88 7.49
CA ASP A 50 -3.29 -5.23 6.45
C ASP A 50 -3.25 -4.16 5.35
N PHE A 51 -3.12 -4.59 4.10
CA PHE A 51 -2.99 -3.67 2.96
C PHE A 51 -4.21 -2.77 2.79
N GLY A 52 -5.41 -3.29 3.06
CA GLY A 52 -6.65 -2.51 3.00
C GLY A 52 -6.73 -1.45 4.10
N VAL A 53 -6.33 -1.79 5.33
CA VAL A 53 -6.23 -0.85 6.46
C VAL A 53 -5.19 0.24 6.17
N ILE A 54 -4.02 -0.13 5.64
CA ILE A 54 -3.00 0.85 5.25
C ILE A 54 -3.55 1.80 4.18
N ALA A 55 -4.19 1.27 3.14
CA ALA A 55 -4.79 2.08 2.08
C ALA A 55 -5.86 3.04 2.62
N LYS A 56 -6.72 2.56 3.52
CA LYS A 56 -7.74 3.38 4.17
C LYS A 56 -7.16 4.57 4.94
N HIS A 57 -6.03 4.39 5.62
CA HIS A 57 -5.43 5.44 6.45
C HIS A 57 -4.44 6.34 5.71
N THR A 58 -3.72 5.81 4.72
CA THR A 58 -2.63 6.53 4.04
C THR A 58 -3.03 7.03 2.65
N GLY A 59 -3.94 6.31 1.98
CA GLY A 59 -4.29 6.48 0.57
C GLY A 59 -3.40 5.67 -0.39
N ALA A 60 -2.36 5.00 0.10
CA ALA A 60 -1.45 4.22 -0.74
C ALA A 60 -1.84 2.75 -0.83
N ARG A 61 -1.55 2.13 -1.97
CA ARG A 61 -1.74 0.69 -2.17
C ARG A 61 -0.40 -0.02 -2.15
N PHE A 62 -0.35 -1.11 -1.41
CA PHE A 62 0.78 -2.03 -1.33
C PHE A 62 0.28 -3.45 -1.56
N ASP A 63 1.15 -4.28 -2.11
CA ASP A 63 0.88 -5.65 -2.52
C ASP A 63 2.09 -6.58 -2.26
N VAL A 64 3.21 -6.02 -1.80
CA VAL A 64 4.39 -6.77 -1.37
C VAL A 64 4.67 -6.49 0.10
N ALA A 65 4.84 -7.56 0.87
CA ALA A 65 5.27 -7.52 2.27
C ALA A 65 6.45 -8.45 2.49
N ALA A 66 7.43 -8.01 3.27
CA ALA A 66 8.55 -8.83 3.71
C ALA A 66 8.77 -8.62 5.20
N ALA A 67 9.03 -9.72 5.92
CA ALA A 67 9.33 -9.69 7.33
C ALA A 67 10.78 -10.11 7.58
N VAL A 68 11.37 -9.54 8.62
CA VAL A 68 12.62 -10.02 9.20
C VAL A 68 12.50 -9.98 10.72
N GLU A 69 13.09 -10.96 11.38
CA GLU A 69 13.14 -11.04 12.84
C GLU A 69 14.62 -11.13 13.26
N GLN A 70 14.99 -10.33 14.25
CA GLN A 70 16.33 -10.35 14.83
C GLN A 70 16.25 -10.13 16.33
N GLY A 71 16.55 -11.17 17.10
CA GLY A 71 16.35 -11.16 18.56
C GLY A 71 14.90 -10.83 18.90
N ASP A 72 14.71 -9.86 19.77
CA ASP A 72 13.40 -9.39 20.25
C ASP A 72 12.73 -8.39 19.29
N THR A 73 13.29 -8.18 18.10
CA THR A 73 12.80 -7.19 17.12
C THR A 73 12.20 -7.87 15.90
N HIS A 74 10.94 -7.56 15.64
CA HIS A 74 10.19 -7.99 14.46
C HIS A 74 9.96 -6.79 13.54
N VAL A 75 10.31 -6.94 12.27
CA VAL A 75 10.18 -5.90 11.26
C VAL A 75 9.27 -6.38 10.15
N CYS A 76 8.45 -5.48 9.65
CA CYS A 76 7.73 -5.63 8.39
C CYS A 76 8.03 -4.45 7.49
N VAL A 77 8.26 -4.72 6.23
CA VAL A 77 8.36 -3.72 5.18
C VAL A 77 7.29 -4.02 4.14
N VAL A 78 6.52 -3.00 3.77
CA VAL A 78 5.54 -3.09 2.69
C VAL A 78 5.77 -2.04 1.61
N ARG A 79 5.56 -2.45 0.36
CA ARG A 79 5.72 -1.61 -0.83
C ARG A 79 4.81 -2.08 -1.96
N ALA A 80 4.79 -1.31 -3.04
CA ALA A 80 4.19 -1.74 -4.29
C ALA A 80 5.18 -2.62 -5.09
N GLU A 81 4.70 -3.63 -5.79
CA GLU A 81 5.51 -4.62 -6.52
C GLU A 81 6.51 -3.95 -7.48
N ARG A 82 6.04 -2.93 -8.20
CA ARG A 82 6.79 -2.25 -9.26
C ARG A 82 7.51 -0.98 -8.82
N LYS A 83 7.42 -0.61 -7.54
CA LYS A 83 8.02 0.64 -7.02
C LYS A 83 8.64 0.42 -5.66
N LEU A 84 9.91 0.82 -5.53
CA LEU A 84 10.62 0.76 -4.25
C LEU A 84 10.11 1.79 -3.23
N LEU A 85 9.50 2.88 -3.69
CA LEU A 85 8.94 3.93 -2.84
C LEU A 85 7.56 4.38 -3.35
N PRO A 86 6.63 4.82 -2.48
CA PRO A 86 6.81 4.87 -1.02
C PRO A 86 6.90 3.50 -0.38
N GLU A 87 7.56 3.45 0.78
CA GLU A 87 7.73 2.25 1.61
C GLU A 87 7.20 2.55 3.02
N LEU A 88 6.50 1.58 3.61
CA LEU A 88 6.10 1.63 5.00
C LEU A 88 6.80 0.50 5.76
N THR A 89 7.46 0.87 6.85
CA THR A 89 8.15 -0.05 7.75
C THR A 89 7.49 -0.02 9.11
N LEU A 90 7.13 -1.19 9.64
CA LEU A 90 6.74 -1.38 11.03
C LEU A 90 7.84 -2.16 11.74
N THR A 91 8.38 -1.58 12.80
CA THR A 91 9.28 -2.28 13.72
C THR A 91 8.58 -2.42 15.06
N VAL A 92 8.61 -3.61 15.66
CA VAL A 92 8.14 -3.89 17.01
C VAL A 92 9.21 -4.64 17.76
N THR A 93 9.60 -4.12 18.93
CA THR A 93 10.65 -4.67 19.78
C THR A 93 10.10 -4.91 21.18
N ASP A 94 10.27 -6.12 21.72
CA ASP A 94 9.97 -6.36 23.13
C ASP A 94 10.95 -5.56 24.01
N THR A 95 10.44 -4.94 25.07
CA THR A 95 11.23 -3.99 25.86
C THR A 95 10.76 -3.88 27.31
N SER A 96 11.70 -3.61 28.21
CA SER A 96 11.45 -3.30 29.61
C SER A 96 11.46 -1.79 29.92
N ILE A 97 11.65 -0.93 28.92
CA ILE A 97 11.68 0.52 29.15
C ILE A 97 10.33 1.02 29.68
N ASP A 98 10.39 1.97 30.61
CA ASP A 98 9.22 2.71 31.08
C ASP A 98 9.08 4.04 30.30
N THR A 99 8.12 4.87 30.73
CA THR A 99 7.89 6.18 30.09
C THR A 99 9.06 7.15 30.28
N SER A 100 9.85 7.01 31.35
CA SER A 100 11.03 7.82 31.58
C SER A 100 12.15 7.43 30.62
N GLY A 101 12.46 6.13 30.53
CA GLY A 101 13.42 5.60 29.57
C GLY A 101 13.02 5.91 28.13
N PHE A 102 11.74 5.79 27.77
CA PHE A 102 11.26 6.21 26.46
C PHE A 102 11.53 7.69 26.19
N THR A 103 11.31 8.57 27.17
CA THR A 103 11.53 10.02 27.02
C THR A 103 13.02 10.37 26.86
N GLN A 104 13.90 9.62 27.51
CA GLN A 104 15.34 9.88 27.52
C GLN A 104 16.05 9.27 26.29
N ASP A 105 15.69 8.04 25.94
CA ASP A 105 16.47 7.21 25.01
C ASP A 105 15.81 7.03 23.64
N VAL A 106 14.48 7.18 23.56
CA VAL A 106 13.70 6.87 22.35
C VAL A 106 13.08 8.12 21.73
N LEU A 107 12.58 9.05 22.53
CA LEU A 107 11.87 10.24 22.07
C LEU A 107 12.84 11.19 21.34
N PRO A 108 12.66 11.41 20.02
CA PRO A 108 13.53 12.30 19.27
C PRO A 108 13.34 13.76 19.72
N ARG A 109 14.43 14.52 19.73
CA ARG A 109 14.37 15.96 20.04
C ARG A 109 13.49 16.68 19.00
N GLY A 110 12.53 17.47 19.48
CA GLY A 110 11.61 18.22 18.63
C GLY A 110 10.45 17.40 18.04
N ALA A 111 10.34 16.11 18.37
CA ALA A 111 9.18 15.32 17.99
C ALA A 111 7.91 15.82 18.69
N THR A 112 6.79 15.74 17.98
CA THR A 112 5.49 16.15 18.51
C THR A 112 4.87 15.01 19.30
N LYS A 113 4.38 15.27 20.51
CA LYS A 113 3.68 14.26 21.32
C LYS A 113 2.38 13.82 20.65
N VAL A 114 2.09 12.53 20.71
CA VAL A 114 0.84 11.94 20.24
C VAL A 114 0.05 11.43 21.43
N SER A 115 -1.21 11.84 21.52
CA SER A 115 -2.13 11.38 22.56
C SER A 115 -2.92 10.15 22.12
N LYS A 116 -3.39 9.37 23.11
CA LYS A 116 -4.24 8.19 22.91
C LYS A 116 -3.58 7.12 22.02
N LEU A 117 -2.28 6.88 22.21
CA LEU A 117 -1.52 5.82 21.55
C LEU A 117 -0.49 5.27 22.55
N GLY A 118 -0.67 4.02 22.98
CA GLY A 118 0.18 3.39 24.00
C GLY A 118 0.22 4.15 25.33
N LYS A 119 1.31 3.93 26.08
CA LYS A 119 1.65 4.67 27.31
C LYS A 119 2.18 6.07 26.99
N ILE A 120 3.01 6.18 25.96
CA ILE A 120 3.60 7.43 25.46
C ILE A 120 3.92 7.25 23.97
N ALA A 121 3.76 8.32 23.19
CA ALA A 121 3.99 8.28 21.76
C ALA A 121 4.44 9.63 21.19
N TYR A 122 5.07 9.59 20.03
CA TYR A 122 5.46 10.77 19.26
C TYR A 122 5.18 10.60 17.78
N ARG A 123 5.21 11.72 17.06
CA ARG A 123 5.32 11.78 15.61
C ARG A 123 6.40 12.78 15.21
N GLN A 124 7.06 12.53 14.10
CA GLN A 124 8.03 13.46 13.53
C GLN A 124 8.11 13.33 12.01
N LYS A 125 8.57 14.41 11.37
CA LYS A 125 9.04 14.37 9.99
C LYS A 125 10.51 14.02 9.97
N LEU A 126 10.91 13.18 9.03
CA LEU A 126 12.30 12.82 8.80
C LEU A 126 12.84 13.60 7.59
N PRO A 127 14.10 14.06 7.63
CA PRO A 127 14.73 14.67 6.46
C PRO A 127 14.87 13.64 5.33
N LYS A 128 15.09 14.14 4.10
CA LYS A 128 15.48 13.27 2.99
C LYS A 128 16.76 12.51 3.31
N SER A 129 16.88 11.28 2.80
CA SER A 129 18.05 10.43 3.02
C SER A 129 18.46 9.73 1.73
N GLY A 130 19.72 9.91 1.31
CA GLY A 130 20.24 9.32 0.08
C GLY A 130 19.37 9.65 -1.14
N LYS A 131 18.85 8.60 -1.79
CA LYS A 131 17.96 8.71 -2.96
C LYS A 131 16.46 8.74 -2.59
N ALA A 132 16.12 8.66 -1.30
CA ALA A 132 14.74 8.76 -0.83
C ALA A 132 14.37 10.23 -0.52
N GLY A 133 13.09 10.53 -0.67
CA GLY A 133 12.52 11.80 -0.23
C GLY A 133 12.44 11.92 1.30
N PRO A 134 11.81 13.00 1.80
CA PRO A 134 11.52 13.13 3.22
C PRO A 134 10.63 11.98 3.72
N GLY A 135 10.65 11.73 5.03
CA GLY A 135 9.86 10.66 5.63
C GLY A 135 8.93 11.17 6.74
N ALA A 136 8.10 10.27 7.23
CA ALA A 136 7.27 10.47 8.40
C ALA A 136 7.47 9.29 9.36
N GLU A 137 7.44 9.56 10.66
CA GLU A 137 7.63 8.53 11.67
C GLU A 137 6.66 8.73 12.83
N VAL A 138 6.16 7.63 13.37
CA VAL A 138 5.37 7.56 14.60
C VAL A 138 5.95 6.45 15.46
N GLY A 139 6.42 6.78 16.66
CA GLY A 139 6.93 5.82 17.62
C GLY A 139 6.09 5.82 18.89
N TRP A 140 5.85 4.65 19.49
CA TRP A 140 5.10 4.53 20.74
C TRP A 140 5.57 3.37 21.60
N LEU A 141 5.48 3.57 22.92
CA LEU A 141 5.59 2.50 23.91
C LEU A 141 4.20 1.93 24.16
N ALA A 142 3.98 0.69 23.72
CA ALA A 142 2.74 -0.04 23.93
C ALA A 142 2.53 -0.39 25.42
N THR A 143 1.29 -0.75 25.76
CA THR A 143 0.91 -1.03 27.15
C THR A 143 1.56 -2.30 27.71
N GLU A 144 1.84 -3.25 26.83
CA GLU A 144 2.28 -4.62 27.05
C GLU A 144 3.80 -4.81 26.98
N GLY A 145 4.59 -3.73 27.06
CA GLY A 145 6.06 -3.83 27.04
C GLY A 145 6.65 -4.01 25.64
N ARG A 146 6.05 -3.36 24.64
CA ARG A 146 6.54 -3.34 23.26
C ARG A 146 6.84 -1.91 22.83
N LEU A 147 8.01 -1.68 22.25
CA LEU A 147 8.34 -0.43 21.55
C LEU A 147 8.03 -0.63 20.07
N ALA A 148 7.19 0.22 19.50
CA ALA A 148 6.82 0.13 18.09
C ALA A 148 7.07 1.45 17.36
N THR A 149 7.50 1.33 16.10
CA THR A 149 7.74 2.46 15.21
C THR A 149 7.16 2.17 13.83
N LEU A 150 6.31 3.07 13.34
CA LEU A 150 5.88 3.14 11.95
C LEU A 150 6.66 4.22 11.24
N ARG A 151 7.34 3.86 10.16
CA ARG A 151 8.12 4.78 9.34
C ARG A 151 7.65 4.72 7.90
N TRP A 152 7.33 5.88 7.36
CA TRP A 152 7.00 6.10 5.96
C TRP A 152 8.16 6.80 5.25
N THR A 153 8.60 6.23 4.14
CA THR A 153 9.65 6.82 3.29
C THR A 153 9.05 7.24 1.96
N CYS A 154 9.11 8.53 1.63
CA CYS A 154 8.57 9.03 0.36
C CYS A 154 9.55 8.88 -0.81
N PRO A 155 9.04 8.84 -2.06
CA PRO A 155 9.86 8.96 -3.26
C PRO A 155 10.72 10.24 -3.28
N ALA A 156 11.79 10.23 -4.07
CA ALA A 156 12.56 11.43 -4.35
C ALA A 156 11.68 12.55 -4.94
N GLY A 157 11.91 13.79 -4.53
CA GLY A 157 11.16 14.96 -5.01
C GLY A 157 9.82 15.20 -4.32
N THR A 158 9.40 14.34 -3.38
CA THR A 158 8.20 14.60 -2.57
C THR A 158 8.34 15.89 -1.76
N ASP A 159 7.28 16.71 -1.79
CA ASP A 159 7.18 17.93 -1.01
C ASP A 159 7.29 17.62 0.51
N PRO A 160 8.18 18.29 1.27
CA PRO A 160 8.23 18.15 2.71
C PRO A 160 6.89 18.37 3.44
N ALA A 161 5.96 19.15 2.88
CA ALA A 161 4.62 19.34 3.42
C ALA A 161 3.76 18.07 3.29
N GLU A 162 3.93 17.26 2.25
CA GLU A 162 3.25 15.96 2.11
C GLU A 162 3.75 14.97 3.17
N ALA A 163 5.06 14.95 3.44
CA ALA A 163 5.63 14.14 4.52
C ALA A 163 5.09 14.57 5.89
N GLU A 164 4.91 15.87 6.12
CA GLU A 164 4.28 16.38 7.35
C GLU A 164 2.84 15.88 7.50
N GLN A 165 2.02 15.97 6.45
CA GLN A 165 0.65 15.45 6.45
C GLN A 165 0.62 13.94 6.70
N MET A 166 1.61 13.20 6.17
CA MET A 166 1.73 11.77 6.37
C MET A 166 1.94 11.41 7.84
N THR A 167 2.61 12.24 8.65
CA THR A 167 2.73 11.99 10.10
C THR A 167 1.36 11.85 10.79
N GLY A 168 0.38 12.66 10.40
CA GLY A 168 -0.98 12.59 10.92
C GLY A 168 -1.72 11.33 10.48
N LYS A 169 -1.55 10.93 9.22
CA LYS A 169 -2.10 9.67 8.68
C LYS A 169 -1.51 8.45 9.38
N LEU A 170 -0.21 8.45 9.61
CA LEU A 170 0.48 7.37 10.35
C LEU A 170 0.01 7.25 11.79
N VAL A 171 -0.34 8.35 12.47
CA VAL A 171 -0.93 8.27 13.82
C VAL A 171 -2.25 7.49 13.80
N ASN A 172 -3.07 7.68 12.77
CA ASN A 172 -4.33 6.96 12.64
C ASN A 172 -4.10 5.48 12.31
N LEU A 173 -3.12 5.17 11.47
CA LEU A 173 -2.72 3.79 11.21
C LEU A 173 -2.15 3.12 12.47
N ALA A 174 -1.29 3.80 13.22
CA ALA A 174 -0.70 3.30 14.46
C ALA A 174 -1.76 2.89 15.48
N LYS A 175 -2.85 3.64 15.59
CA LYS A 175 -3.99 3.30 16.46
C LYS A 175 -4.76 2.05 16.02
N ALA A 176 -4.64 1.63 14.77
CA ALA A 176 -5.22 0.40 14.25
C ALA A 176 -4.29 -0.82 14.40
N VAL A 177 -3.00 -0.59 14.70
CA VAL A 177 -2.03 -1.67 14.93
C VAL A 177 -2.20 -2.21 16.35
N ASP A 178 -2.62 -3.46 16.47
CA ASP A 178 -2.69 -4.15 17.77
C ASP A 178 -1.41 -4.95 18.02
N THR A 179 -0.45 -4.31 18.69
CA THR A 179 0.86 -4.91 18.98
C THR A 179 0.79 -6.15 19.87
N ARG A 180 -0.34 -6.47 20.52
CA ARG A 180 -0.51 -7.70 21.32
C ARG A 180 -0.69 -8.96 20.47
N ARG A 181 -0.92 -8.81 19.17
CA ARG A 181 -1.17 -9.91 18.23
C ARG A 181 0.10 -10.45 17.56
N LEU A 182 1.26 -9.90 17.91
CA LEU A 182 2.56 -10.34 17.43
C LEU A 182 3.07 -11.52 18.24
#